data_AF-A0A0Q3Q985-F1
#
_entry.id   AF-A0A0Q3Q985-F1
#
_cell.length_a   1.000
_cell.length_b   1.000
_cell.length_c   1.000
_cell.angle_alpha   90.00
_cell.angle_beta   90.00
_cell.angle_gamma   90.00
#
_symmetry.space_group_name_H-M   'P 1'
#
loop_
_entity.id
_entity.type
_entity.pdbx_description
1 polymer ?
#
loop_
_entity_poly.entity_id
_entity_poly.type
_entity_poly.pdbx_seq_one_letter_code
_entity_poly.pdbx_strand_id
1 'polypeptide(L)' 'ASTFAESQAEALLKRMALMGFRVEKRGGALCLYWQRGELVSVSAWRC' A
#
# COMPACT_ATOMS: atom_id res chain seq x y z
N ALA A 1 5.29 1.98 12.79
CA ALA A 1 4.05 1.77 12.00
C ALA A 1 3.55 0.38 12.34
N SER A 2 2.27 0.25 12.71
CA SER A 2 1.72 -0.98 13.29
C SER A 2 1.80 -2.14 12.30
N THR A 3 2.40 -3.25 12.73
CA THR A 3 2.52 -4.53 12.00
C THR A 3 1.18 -5.06 11.50
N PHE A 4 0.07 -4.64 12.12
CA PHE A 4 -1.28 -4.98 11.68
C PHE A 4 -1.63 -4.33 10.34
N ALA A 5 -1.28 -3.06 10.12
CA ALA A 5 -1.58 -2.38 8.86
C ALA A 5 -0.81 -2.99 7.68
N GLU A 6 0.45 -3.36 7.90
CA GLU A 6 1.27 -4.08 6.92
C GLU A 6 0.69 -5.47 6.63
N SER A 7 0.31 -6.22 7.67
CA SER A 7 -0.29 -7.54 7.50
C SER A 7 -1.63 -7.50 6.75
N GLN A 8 -2.45 -6.48 6.98
CA GLN A 8 -3.71 -6.27 6.26
C GLN A 8 -3.45 -5.90 4.78
N ALA A 9 -2.45 -5.06 4.51
CA ALA A 9 -2.06 -4.70 3.14
C ALA A 9 -1.56 -5.91 2.35
N GLU A 10 -0.72 -6.76 2.96
CA GLU A 10 -0.24 -8.00 2.32
C GLU A 10 -1.36 -9.00 2.06
N ALA A 11 -2.31 -9.16 2.98
CA ALA A 11 -3.44 -10.06 2.80
C ALA A 11 -4.36 -9.62 1.64
N LEU A 12 -4.55 -8.31 1.47
CA LEU A 12 -5.30 -7.75 0.34
C LEU A 12 -4.58 -7.99 -0.99
N LEU A 13 -3.26 -7.78 -1.03
CA LEU A 13 -2.44 -8.03 -2.23
C LEU A 13 -2.43 -9.53 -2.61
N LYS A 14 -2.34 -10.44 -1.63
CA LYS A 14 -2.44 -11.89 -1.86
C LYS A 14 -3.83 -12.30 -2.37
N ARG A 15 -4.92 -11.68 -1.88
CA ARG A 15 -6.28 -11.92 -2.38
C ARG A 15 -6.53 -11.33 -3.78
N MET A 16 -5.80 -10.27 -4.16
CA MET A 16 -5.89 -9.60 -5.47
C MET A 16 -4.80 -10.04 -6.46
N ALA A 17 -4.17 -11.20 -6.26
CA ALA A 17 -2.98 -11.66 -6.98
C ALA A 17 -3.11 -11.85 -8.52
N LEU A 18 -4.24 -11.47 -9.15
CA LEU A 18 -4.41 -11.51 -10.61
C LEU A 18 -4.32 -10.13 -11.30
N MET A 19 -4.25 -9.04 -10.53
CA MET A 19 -4.65 -7.75 -11.04
C MET A 19 -3.42 -6.84 -11.33
N GLY A 20 -2.32 -6.91 -10.56
CA GLY A 20 -1.14 -6.06 -10.79
C GLY A 20 -1.07 -4.84 -9.85
N PHE A 21 -1.75 -4.93 -8.70
CA PHE A 21 -1.59 -3.98 -7.61
C PHE A 21 -0.28 -4.24 -6.87
N ARG A 22 0.43 -3.17 -6.52
CA ARG A 22 1.59 -3.21 -5.61
C ARG A 22 1.51 -2.03 -4.65
N VAL A 23 2.06 -2.18 -3.45
CA VAL A 23 2.15 -1.09 -2.47
C VAL A 23 3.63 -0.80 -2.22
N GLU A 24 4.01 0.48 -2.28
CA GLU A 24 5.37 0.94 -1.99
C GLU A 24 5.35 1.95 -0.85
N LYS A 25 6.40 1.95 -0.03
CA LYS A 25 6.60 2.92 1.04
C LYS A 25 7.52 4.03 0.57
N ARG A 26 7.06 5.28 0.60
CA ARG A 26 7.85 6.47 0.23
C ARG A 26 7.73 7.55 1.29
N GLY A 27 8.84 7.86 1.97
CA GLY A 27 8.96 9.08 2.78
C GLY A 27 7.87 9.28 3.85
N GLY A 28 7.36 8.22 4.46
CA GLY A 28 6.28 8.31 5.47
C GLY A 28 4.86 8.14 4.92
N ALA A 29 4.72 7.94 3.61
CA ALA A 29 3.47 7.58 2.95
C ALA A 29 3.50 6.14 2.42
N LEU A 30 2.32 5.58 2.23
CA LEU A 30 2.07 4.33 1.52
C LEU A 30 1.43 4.68 0.17
N CYS A 31 2.06 4.25 -0.91
CA CYS A 31 1.59 4.47 -2.28
C CYS A 31 1.07 3.16 -2.84
N LEU A 32 -0.20 3.13 -3.25
CA LEU A 32 -0.79 2.03 -4.02
C LEU A 32 -0.56 2.29 -5.51
N TYR A 33 -0.03 1.30 -6.19
CA TYR A 33 0.26 1.31 -7.61
C TYR A 33 -0.53 0.22 -8.31
N TRP A 34 -0.75 0.43 -9.60
CA TRP A 34 -1.30 -0.53 -10.54
C TRP A 34 -0.44 -0.60 -11.80
N GLN A 35 0.02 -1.80 -12.13
CA GLN A 35 0.94 -2.05 -13.26
C GLN A 35 2.22 -1.19 -13.15
N ARG A 36 2.29 -0.06 -13.84
CA ARG A 36 3.43 0.87 -13.83
C ARG A 36 3.08 2.26 -13.27
N GLY A 37 1.81 2.54 -12.94
CA GLY A 37 1.35 3.85 -12.48
C GLY A 37 0.97 3.87 -11.00
N GLU A 38 1.20 4.99 -10.33
CA GLU A 38 0.68 5.25 -8.99
C GLU A 38 -0.81 5.58 -9.06
N LEU A 39 -1.61 4.98 -8.19
CA LEU A 39 -3.04 5.25 -8.09
C LEU A 39 -3.37 6.19 -6.94
N VAL A 40 -2.84 5.92 -5.75
CA VAL A 40 -3.14 6.73 -4.55
C VAL A 40 -1.99 6.68 -3.55
N SER A 41 -1.77 7.80 -2.86
CA SER A 41 -0.84 7.91 -1.73
C SER A 41 -1.60 8.23 -0.44
N VAL A 42 -1.24 7.55 0.64
CA VAL A 42 -1.82 7.75 1.96
C VAL A 42 -0.69 8.06 2.95
N SER A 43 -0.80 9.19 3.64
CA SER A 43 0.13 9.61 4.69
C SER A 43 -0.62 9.81 6.00
N ALA A 44 0.08 9.60 7.12
CA ALA A 44 -0.47 9.82 8.45
C ALA A 44 0.29 10.95 9.14
N TRP A 45 -0.45 11.87 9.75
CA TRP A 45 0.08 13.05 10.43
C TRP A 45 -0.41 13.06 11.88
N ARG A 46 0.37 13.67 12.76
CA ARG A 46 -0.01 13.95 14.15
C ARG A 46 -0.16 15.46 14.33
N CYS A 47 -1.06 15.88 15.21
CA CYS A 47 -1.19 17.27 15.63
C CYS A 47 0.05 17.74 16.42
#